data_AF-A0A7Y9XXC4-F1
#
_entry.id   AF-A0A7Y9XXC4-F1
#
_cell.length_a   1.000
_cell.length_b   1.000
_cell.length_c   1.000
_cell.angle_alpha   90.00
_cell.angle_beta   90.00
_cell.angle_gamma   90.00
#
_symmetry.space_group_name_H-M   'P 1'
#
loop_
_entity.id
_entity.type
_entity.pdbx_description
1 polymer ?
#
loop_
_entity_poly.entity_id
_entity_poly.type
_entity_poly.pdbx_seq_one_letter_code
_entity_poly.pdbx_strand_id
1 'polypeptide(L)'
;MSISIHAADVRIRRDIRGAEAKADEALLAKIKLMESLILARQSDEVDVPHVGQKAMIRLGRSIQTEIDSASDLFRVHDELVKVREVVGIGDEDGSTPAAGLEESDLARVA
;
A
#
# COMPACT_ATOMS: atom_id res chain seq x y z
N MET A 1 26.95 -11.73 -4.77
CA MET A 1 25.62 -12.14 -4.27
C MET A 1 24.81 -10.96 -3.67
N SER A 2 25.41 -9.77 -3.48
CA SER A 2 24.73 -8.57 -2.94
C SER A 2 23.83 -7.86 -3.95
N ILE A 3 24.24 -7.75 -5.22
CA ILE A 3 23.49 -7.06 -6.28
C ILE A 3 22.09 -7.67 -6.50
N SER A 4 21.95 -9.00 -6.39
CA SER A 4 20.66 -9.69 -6.56
C SER A 4 19.67 -9.41 -5.43
N ILE A 5 20.17 -9.23 -4.20
CA ILE A 5 19.35 -8.91 -3.02
C ILE A 5 18.81 -7.48 -3.15
N HIS A 6 19.67 -6.55 -3.56
CA HIS A 6 19.29 -5.15 -3.75
C HIS A 6 18.24 -4.97 -4.87
N ALA A 7 18.40 -5.68 -5.99
CA ALA A 7 17.43 -5.67 -7.07
C ALA A 7 16.06 -6.27 -6.67
N ALA A 8 16.06 -7.30 -5.81
CA ALA A 8 14.82 -7.88 -5.29
C ALA A 8 14.07 -6.93 -4.35
N ASP A 9 14.78 -6.25 -3.44
CA ASP A 9 14.21 -5.27 -2.52
C ASP A 9 13.56 -4.08 -3.26
N VAL A 10 14.24 -3.52 -4.25
CA VAL A 10 13.68 -2.44 -5.09
C VAL A 10 12.40 -2.89 -5.81
N ARG A 11 12.38 -4.13 -6.32
CA ARG A 11 11.19 -4.69 -6.97
C ARG A 11 10.04 -4.87 -5.99
N ILE A 12 10.28 -5.47 -4.82
CA ILE A 12 9.25 -5.68 -3.79
C ILE A 12 8.62 -4.35 -3.36
N ARG A 13 9.42 -3.30 -3.14
CA ARG A 13 8.91 -1.96 -2.80
C ARG A 13 8.04 -1.35 -3.89
N ARG A 14 8.44 -1.50 -5.14
CA ARG A 14 7.64 -1.02 -6.26
C ARG A 14 6.32 -1.79 -6.34
N ASP A 15 6.39 -3.11 -6.19
CA ASP A 15 5.25 -3.99 -6.34
C ASP A 15 4.23 -3.79 -5.20
N ILE A 16 4.67 -3.53 -3.95
CA ILE A 16 3.75 -3.23 -2.84
C ILE A 16 3.02 -1.90 -3.00
N ARG A 17 3.73 -0.82 -3.36
CA ARG A 17 3.09 0.48 -3.65
C ARG A 17 2.11 0.38 -4.81
N GLY A 18 2.47 -0.41 -5.82
CA GLY A 18 1.58 -0.71 -6.94
C GLY A 18 0.34 -1.51 -6.52
N ALA A 19 0.46 -2.40 -5.55
CA ALA A 19 -0.68 -3.13 -4.99
C ALA A 19 -1.60 -2.22 -4.17
N GLU A 20 -1.03 -1.34 -3.33
CA GLU A 20 -1.78 -0.36 -2.53
C GLU A 20 -2.61 0.58 -3.41
N ALA A 21 -1.99 1.18 -4.43
CA ALA A 21 -2.70 2.07 -5.36
C ALA A 21 -3.86 1.36 -6.08
N LYS A 22 -3.68 0.09 -6.46
CA LYS A 22 -4.73 -0.70 -7.11
C LYS A 22 -5.87 -1.07 -6.16
N ALA A 23 -5.57 -1.31 -4.88
CA ALA A 23 -6.59 -1.56 -3.87
C ALA A 23 -7.47 -0.31 -3.69
N ASP A 24 -6.87 0.88 -3.65
CA ASP A 24 -7.60 2.15 -3.57
C ASP A 24 -8.47 2.39 -4.82
N GLU A 25 -7.93 2.15 -6.02
CA GLU A 25 -8.69 2.23 -7.27
C GLU A 25 -9.88 1.26 -7.29
N ALA A 26 -9.69 0.04 -6.82
CA ALA A 26 -10.75 -0.97 -6.72
C ALA A 26 -11.84 -0.56 -5.72
N LEU A 27 -11.44 -0.03 -4.56
CA LEU A 27 -12.37 0.49 -3.55
C LEU A 27 -13.21 1.65 -4.11
N LEU A 28 -12.56 2.61 -4.77
CA LEU A 28 -13.24 3.75 -5.41
C LEU A 28 -14.25 3.27 -6.47
N ALA A 29 -13.88 2.29 -7.31
CA ALA A 29 -14.77 1.74 -8.32
C ALA A 29 -16.01 1.08 -7.70
N LYS A 30 -15.85 0.33 -6.60
CA LYS A 30 -16.97 -0.30 -5.88
C LYS A 30 -17.90 0.73 -5.24
N ILE A 31 -17.35 1.82 -4.67
CA ILE A 31 -18.15 2.89 -4.09
C ILE A 31 -18.97 3.61 -5.16
N LYS A 32 -18.38 3.94 -6.32
CA LYS A 32 -19.10 4.54 -7.46
C LYS A 32 -20.24 3.65 -7.97
N LEU A 33 -20.04 2.33 -7.97
CA LEU A 33 -21.09 1.38 -8.30
C LEU A 33 -22.22 1.39 -7.26
N MET A 34 -21.89 1.47 -5.96
CA MET A 34 -22.89 1.59 -4.89
C MET A 34 -23.69 2.89 -5.01
N GLU A 35 -23.02 4.01 -5.26
CA GLU A 35 -23.65 5.30 -5.54
C GLU A 35 -24.65 5.19 -6.70
N SER A 36 -24.23 4.61 -7.82
CA SER A 36 -25.09 4.41 -9.00
C SER A 36 -26.31 3.55 -8.68
N LEU A 37 -26.15 2.50 -7.86
CA LEU A 37 -27.27 1.67 -7.40
C LEU A 37 -28.26 2.44 -6.52
N ILE A 38 -27.76 3.32 -5.63
CA ILE A 38 -28.61 4.14 -4.76
C ILE A 38 -29.37 5.17 -5.59
N LEU A 39 -28.71 5.84 -6.54
CA LEU A 39 -29.32 6.81 -7.44
C LEU A 39 -30.41 6.16 -8.31
N ALA A 40 -30.13 4.97 -8.86
CA ALA A 40 -31.12 4.22 -9.65
C ALA A 40 -32.39 3.90 -8.83
N ARG A 41 -32.26 3.67 -7.52
CA ARG A 41 -33.43 3.44 -6.63
C ARG A 41 -34.21 4.70 -6.28
N GLN A 42 -33.62 5.87 -6.46
CA GLN A 42 -34.31 7.15 -6.30
C GLN A 42 -35.05 7.58 -7.56
N SER A 43 -34.81 6.92 -8.70
CA SER A 43 -35.52 7.22 -9.94
C SER A 43 -36.98 6.74 -9.87
N ASP A 44 -37.91 7.60 -10.31
CA ASP A 44 -39.36 7.35 -10.32
C ASP A 44 -39.77 6.19 -11.26
N GLU A 45 -38.84 5.65 -12.05
CA GLU A 45 -39.06 4.55 -13.00
C GLU A 45 -39.10 3.16 -12.34
N VAL A 46 -38.66 3.03 -11.08
CA VAL A 46 -38.60 1.74 -10.38
C VAL A 46 -39.78 1.61 -9.41
N ASP A 47 -40.88 1.03 -9.90
CA ASP A 47 -42.14 0.84 -9.18
C ASP A 47 -42.08 -0.21 -8.03
N VAL A 48 -40.88 -0.68 -7.68
CA VAL A 48 -40.68 -1.75 -6.68
C VAL A 48 -39.56 -1.38 -5.70
N PRO A 49 -39.89 -1.02 -4.44
CA PRO A 49 -38.94 -0.49 -3.44
C PRO A 49 -37.76 -1.43 -3.09
N HIS A 50 -37.91 -2.72 -3.37
CA HIS A 50 -37.01 -3.80 -2.94
C HIS A 50 -36.03 -4.26 -4.03
N VAL A 51 -36.12 -3.71 -5.24
CA VAL A 51 -35.22 -4.07 -6.35
C VAL A 51 -33.78 -3.66 -5.99
N GLY A 52 -32.84 -4.58 -6.19
CA GLY A 52 -31.42 -4.34 -5.94
C GLY A 52 -30.98 -4.43 -4.47
N GLN A 53 -31.88 -4.60 -3.48
CA GLN A 53 -31.48 -4.63 -2.07
C GLN A 53 -30.51 -5.77 -1.73
N LYS A 54 -30.73 -6.97 -2.30
CA LYS A 54 -29.78 -8.09 -2.15
C LYS A 54 -28.42 -7.78 -2.79
N ALA A 55 -28.41 -7.05 -3.91
CA ALA A 55 -27.19 -6.63 -4.58
C ALA A 55 -26.42 -5.60 -3.75
N MET A 56 -27.11 -4.61 -3.18
CA MET A 56 -26.52 -3.63 -2.25
C MET A 56 -25.89 -4.31 -1.04
N ILE A 57 -26.57 -5.25 -0.40
CA ILE A 57 -26.01 -5.97 0.76
C ILE A 57 -24.73 -6.72 0.36
N ARG A 58 -24.72 -7.38 -0.80
CA ARG A 58 -23.55 -8.11 -1.30
C ARG A 58 -22.40 -7.17 -1.67
N LEU A 59 -22.70 -6.06 -2.34
CA LEU A 59 -21.69 -5.06 -2.69
C LEU A 59 -21.12 -4.39 -1.44
N GLY A 60 -21.95 -4.08 -0.45
CA GLY A 60 -21.52 -3.52 0.83
C GLY A 60 -20.57 -4.46 1.58
N ARG A 61 -20.87 -5.77 1.61
CA ARG A 61 -19.92 -6.76 2.15
C ARG A 61 -18.62 -6.80 1.36
N SER A 62 -18.69 -6.74 0.03
CA SER A 62 -17.49 -6.72 -0.82
C SER A 62 -16.63 -5.48 -0.60
N ILE A 63 -17.23 -4.33 -0.31
CA ILE A 63 -16.53 -3.09 0.08
C ILE A 63 -15.86 -3.28 1.45
N GLN A 64 -16.57 -3.84 2.44
CA GLN A 64 -15.99 -4.09 3.75
C GLN A 64 -14.78 -5.03 3.67
N THR A 65 -14.90 -6.12 2.92
CA THR A 65 -13.78 -7.05 2.69
C THR A 65 -12.60 -6.38 2.00
N GLU A 66 -12.84 -5.43 1.09
CA GLU A 66 -11.75 -4.66 0.46
C GLU A 66 -11.04 -3.77 1.47
N ILE A 67 -11.77 -3.10 2.36
CA ILE A 67 -11.20 -2.26 3.43
C ILE A 67 -10.33 -3.10 4.36
N ASP A 68 -10.83 -4.27 4.77
CA ASP A 68 -10.08 -5.19 5.62
C ASP A 68 -8.81 -5.67 4.90
N SER A 69 -8.91 -6.01 3.61
CA SER A 69 -7.78 -6.41 2.78
C SER A 69 -6.75 -5.28 2.59
N ALA A 70 -7.18 -4.03 2.45
CA ALA A 70 -6.29 -2.88 2.34
C ALA A 70 -5.53 -2.64 3.65
N SER A 71 -6.20 -2.80 4.80
CA SER A 71 -5.58 -2.74 6.13
C SER A 71 -4.50 -3.82 6.30
N ASP A 72 -4.80 -5.06 5.88
CA ASP A 72 -3.82 -6.14 5.92
C ASP A 72 -2.64 -5.89 4.96
N LEU A 73 -2.88 -5.27 3.80
CA LEU A 73 -1.82 -4.87 2.88
C LEU A 73 -0.88 -3.82 3.49
N PHE A 74 -1.41 -2.83 4.21
CA PHE A 74 -0.58 -1.85 4.93
C PHE A 74 0.24 -2.49 6.05
N ARG A 75 -0.30 -3.51 6.74
CA ARG A 75 0.47 -4.29 7.72
C ARG A 75 1.61 -5.08 7.07
N VAL A 76 1.36 -5.68 5.91
CA VAL A 76 2.43 -6.35 5.14
C VAL A 76 3.53 -5.35 4.76
N HIS A 77 3.16 -4.13 4.37
CA HIS A 77 4.13 -3.07 4.09
C HIS A 77 4.96 -2.74 5.33
N ASP A 78 4.33 -2.53 6.49
CA ASP A 78 5.02 -2.24 7.75
C ASP A 78 5.99 -3.37 8.14
N GLU A 79 5.57 -4.63 8.05
CA GLU A 79 6.44 -5.79 8.32
C GLU A 79 7.63 -5.87 7.36
N LEU A 80 7.44 -5.56 6.07
CA LEU A 80 8.54 -5.53 5.10
C LEU A 80 9.52 -4.38 5.37
N VAL A 81 9.04 -3.24 5.88
CA VAL A 81 9.90 -2.13 6.32
C VAL A 81 10.75 -2.56 7.51
N LYS A 82 10.17 -3.23 8.51
CA LYS A 82 10.92 -3.75 9.67
C LYS A 82 11.98 -4.77 9.25
N VAL A 83 11.66 -5.70 8.36
CA VAL A 83 12.65 -6.68 7.84
C VAL A 83 13.85 -5.97 7.21
N ARG A 84 13.64 -4.88 6.48
CA ARG A 84 14.72 -4.09 5.91
C ARG A 84 15.63 -3.47 6.98
N GLU A 85 15.06 -2.93 8.06
CA GLU A 85 15.83 -2.37 9.18
C GLU A 85 16.71 -3.45 9.84
N VAL A 86 16.20 -4.67 9.98
CA VAL A 86 16.91 -5.80 10.59
C VAL A 86 17.97 -6.40 9.68
N VAL A 87 17.71 -6.50 8.37
CA VAL A 87 18.66 -7.13 7.42
C VAL A 87 19.92 -6.28 7.25
N GLY A 88 19.85 -4.98 7.55
CA GLY A 88 20.96 -4.05 7.37
C GLY A 88 21.28 -3.91 5.88
N ILE A 89 21.46 -2.68 5.41
CA ILE A 89 22.23 -2.53 4.19
C ILE A 89 23.63 -3.00 4.58
N GLY A 90 24.05 -4.16 4.08
CA GLY A 90 25.41 -4.65 4.29
C GLY A 90 26.37 -3.56 3.85
N ASP A 91 27.31 -3.21 4.73
CA ASP A 91 28.37 -2.24 4.47
C ASP A 91 28.95 -2.56 3.08
N GLU A 92 28.74 -1.66 2.11
CA GLU A 92 29.41 -1.78 0.82
C GLU A 92 30.91 -1.58 1.09
N ASP A 93 31.79 -2.36 0.45
CA ASP A 93 33.24 -2.13 0.57
C ASP A 93 33.56 -0.67 0.17
N GLY A 94 33.80 0.19 1.17
CA GLY A 94 34.01 1.65 1.01
C GLY A 94 32.89 2.56 1.53
N SER A 95 31.81 2.03 2.12
CA SER A 95 30.73 2.84 2.75
C SER A 95 31.13 3.39 4.12
N THR A 96 32.05 2.71 4.82
CA THR A 96 32.78 3.29 5.95
C THR A 96 33.94 4.12 5.41
N PRO A 97 34.05 5.43 5.73
CA PRO A 97 35.24 6.22 5.39
C PRO A 97 36.50 5.50 5.89
N ALA A 98 37.47 5.27 5.00
CA ALA A 98 38.67 4.49 5.32
C ALA A 98 39.54 5.12 6.43
N ALA A 99 39.34 6.40 6.69
CA ALA A 99 39.84 7.10 7.87
C ALA A 99 38.63 7.55 8.68
N GLY A 100 38.63 7.28 10.00
CA GLY A 100 37.72 7.98 10.91
C GLY A 100 37.84 9.49 10.69
N LEU A 101 36.80 10.25 11.05
CA LEU A 101 36.77 11.72 10.94
C LEU A 101 38.14 12.29 11.35
N GLU A 102 38.86 12.85 10.37
CA GLU A 102 40.12 13.52 10.64
C GLU A 102 39.83 14.68 11.61
N GLU A 103 40.75 14.94 12.53
CA GLU A 103 40.58 15.97 13.57
C GLU A 103 40.23 17.35 12.98
N SER A 104 40.58 17.59 11.71
CA SER A 104 40.23 18.78 10.94
C SER A 104 38.74 18.94 10.65
N ASP A 105 37.97 17.86 10.62
CA ASP A 105 36.52 17.88 10.34
C ASP A 105 35.70 18.17 11.60
N LEU A 106 36.25 17.90 12.79
CA LEU A 106 35.64 18.29 14.07
C LEU A 106 35.66 19.81 14.28
N ALA A 107 36.65 20.51 13.72
CA ALA A 107 36.79 21.96 13.83
C ALA A 107 35.78 22.76 12.99
N ARG A 108 35.06 22.13 12.05
CA ARG A 108 34.02 22.79 11.23
C ARG A 108 32.62 22.70 11.84
N VAL A 109 32.46 21.99 12.96
CA VAL A 109 31.18 21.78 13.64
C VAL A 109 31.13 22.48 15.02
N ALA A 110 32.18 23.24 15.37
CA ALA A 110 32.17 24.13 16.53
C ALA A 110 31.73 25.55 16.15
#